data_AF-A0ABD7CMD7-F1
#
_entry.id   AF-A0ABD7CMD7-F1
#
_cell.length_a   1.000
_cell.length_b   1.000
_cell.length_c   1.000
_cell.angle_alpha   90.00
_cell.angle_beta   90.00
_cell.angle_gamma   90.00
#
_symmetry.space_group_name_H-M   'P 1'
#
loop_
_entity.id
_entity.type
_entity.pdbx_description
1 polymer ?
#
loop_
_entity_poly.entity_id
_entity_poly.type
_entity_poly.pdbx_seq_one_letter_code
_entity_poly.pdbx_strand_id
1 'polypeptide(L)'
;MGDIEFLKLGLEDEECEKLNSNIIGYKKEINKVLSEARKASKSEKCIYCGKETTSFCNSHSIPAFCLRNIATNGELLHSNKLVNFPLMDFEKGINKAGIFQVICRECDSKIFQEYEEPNNYENEVTSQMVAQIAMKNYLKAISKRVNEHAIFDILKERTSESIEFTDYMQYIQDVDLNEYKQGFEKAKRLSKKNWSEEYHVFYYEKLNYVVPIAFQSTLSLVVDLDGQVVNDIYYENPKYKLEDFHICIFPLKDTSVVMMFVDSTYKRYRNFYKKFKKLSQEERLSIVNYIIFLYSEDIFFSKEIPSDILQNKDLIDVSKQSAMAISIDPFTKAIEKAKDIYDLSKHNNIPNLLSEKHKLR
;
A
#
# COMPACT_ATOMS: atom_id res chain seq x y z
N MET A 1 -22.53 9.05 24.82
CA MET A 1 -21.78 8.12 23.93
C MET A 1 -20.48 8.82 23.63
N GLY A 2 -19.34 8.27 24.09
CA GLY A 2 -18.06 8.84 23.72
C GLY A 2 -17.87 8.63 22.21
N ASP A 3 -17.62 9.71 21.47
CA ASP A 3 -17.41 9.60 20.05
C ASP A 3 -16.02 9.04 19.75
N ILE A 4 -15.96 7.87 19.10
CA ILE A 4 -14.75 7.44 18.40
C ILE A 4 -14.52 8.39 17.23
N GLU A 5 -13.32 8.95 17.15
CA GLU A 5 -12.85 9.78 16.06
C GLU A 5 -11.75 9.05 15.29
N PHE A 6 -11.81 9.11 13.96
CA PHE A 6 -10.78 8.55 13.11
C PHE A 6 -9.88 9.66 12.64
N LEU A 7 -8.57 9.49 12.85
CA LEU A 7 -7.61 10.44 12.34
C LEU A 7 -7.67 10.44 10.81
N LYS A 8 -7.50 11.62 10.22
CA LYS A 8 -7.33 11.78 8.78
C LYS A 8 -5.89 12.13 8.48
N LEU A 9 -5.40 11.66 7.35
CA LEU A 9 -4.11 12.05 6.82
C LEU A 9 -4.17 13.49 6.30
N GLY A 10 -3.05 14.19 6.41
CA GLY A 10 -2.96 15.61 6.11
C GLY A 10 -3.13 16.44 7.37
N LEU A 11 -3.38 17.73 7.18
CA LEU A 11 -3.53 18.70 8.25
C LEU A 11 -4.69 19.63 7.92
N GLU A 12 -5.29 20.20 8.95
CA GLU A 12 -6.28 21.26 8.79
C GLU A 12 -5.62 22.58 8.35
N ASP A 13 -6.40 23.51 7.82
CA ASP A 13 -5.89 24.77 7.27
C ASP A 13 -5.13 25.58 8.35
N GLU A 14 -5.64 25.63 9.57
CA GLU A 14 -4.99 26.34 10.69
C GLU A 14 -3.64 25.70 11.09
N GLU A 15 -3.55 24.37 11.05
CA GLU A 15 -2.30 23.64 11.32
C GLU A 15 -1.28 23.86 10.20
N CYS A 16 -1.74 23.90 8.94
CA CYS A 16 -0.92 24.25 7.80
C CYS A 16 -0.36 25.67 7.94
N GLU A 17 -1.17 26.64 8.34
CA GLU A 17 -0.72 28.02 8.58
C GLU A 17 0.36 28.09 9.67
N LYS A 18 0.18 27.38 10.79
CA LYS A 18 1.19 27.29 11.87
C LYS A 18 2.51 26.71 11.36
N LEU A 19 2.46 25.63 10.57
CA LEU A 19 3.67 25.03 9.97
C LEU A 19 4.34 25.94 8.95
N ASN A 20 3.55 26.69 8.18
CA ASN A 20 4.06 27.59 7.14
C ASN A 20 4.97 28.69 7.71
N SER A 21 4.81 29.06 8.98
CA SER A 21 5.70 30.01 9.67
C SER A 21 7.18 29.60 9.66
N ASN A 22 7.49 28.30 9.63
CA ASN A 22 8.85 27.77 9.57
C ASN A 22 8.93 26.45 8.78
N ILE A 23 8.27 26.39 7.62
CA ILE A 23 8.19 25.16 6.81
C ILE A 23 9.57 24.58 6.46
N ILE A 24 10.56 25.44 6.22
CA ILE A 24 11.93 25.02 5.89
C ILE A 24 12.59 24.35 7.09
N GLY A 25 12.42 24.91 8.30
CA GLY A 25 12.93 24.32 9.54
C GLY A 25 12.31 22.95 9.80
N TYR A 26 10.98 22.85 9.76
CA TYR A 26 10.27 21.59 9.97
C TYR A 26 10.60 20.53 8.91
N LYS A 27 10.72 20.92 7.63
CA LYS A 27 11.18 20.01 6.57
C LYS A 27 12.58 19.47 6.84
N LYS A 28 13.52 20.29 7.32
CA LYS A 28 14.87 19.82 7.67
C LYS A 28 14.83 18.84 8.84
N GLU A 29 14.01 19.12 9.85
CA GLU A 29 13.86 18.26 11.02
C GLU A 29 13.25 16.89 10.67
N ILE A 30 12.13 16.86 9.94
CA ILE A 30 11.53 15.61 9.47
C ILE A 30 12.51 14.83 8.59
N ASN A 31 13.20 15.48 7.66
CA ASN A 31 14.18 14.79 6.82
C ASN A 31 15.35 14.22 7.62
N LYS A 32 15.75 14.88 8.72
CA LYS A 32 16.75 14.37 9.66
C LYS A 32 16.24 13.12 10.37
N VAL A 33 15.03 13.15 10.95
CA VAL A 33 14.40 11.97 11.60
C VAL A 33 14.29 10.81 10.61
N LEU A 34 13.72 11.05 9.43
CA LEU A 34 13.58 10.02 8.39
C LEU A 34 14.95 9.47 7.93
N SER A 35 15.99 10.30 7.91
CA SER A 35 17.33 9.84 7.57
C SER A 35 17.98 9.02 8.68
N GLU A 36 17.75 9.36 9.94
CA GLU A 36 18.24 8.63 11.11
C GLU A 36 17.54 7.28 11.23
N ALA A 37 16.20 7.26 11.13
CA ALA A 37 15.41 6.04 11.14
C ALA A 37 15.82 5.09 10.01
N ARG A 38 16.06 5.59 8.79
CA ARG A 38 16.60 4.78 7.68
C ARG A 38 17.98 4.21 7.92
N LYS A 39 18.79 4.81 8.79
CA LYS A 39 20.11 4.26 9.16
C LYS A 39 19.95 3.22 10.26
N ALA A 40 19.13 3.48 11.27
CA ALA A 40 18.87 2.57 12.39
C ALA A 40 18.12 1.29 11.96
N SER A 41 17.20 1.40 11.00
CA SER A 41 16.42 0.28 10.46
C SER A 41 17.18 -0.64 9.48
N LYS A 42 18.42 -0.30 9.11
CA LYS A 42 19.20 -1.13 8.18
C LYS A 42 19.61 -2.42 8.86
N SER A 43 19.15 -3.54 8.29
CA SER A 43 19.65 -4.86 8.68
C SER A 43 21.13 -5.00 8.31
N GLU A 44 21.84 -5.89 9.01
CA GLU A 44 23.19 -6.33 8.62
C GLU A 44 23.15 -7.41 7.53
N LYS A 45 21.98 -8.05 7.31
CA LYS A 45 21.82 -9.21 6.45
C LYS A 45 20.74 -8.98 5.41
N CYS A 46 20.93 -9.56 4.23
CA CYS A 46 19.88 -9.62 3.21
C CYS A 46 18.73 -10.50 3.71
N ILE A 47 17.50 -9.96 3.75
CA ILE A 47 16.33 -10.72 4.22
C ILE A 47 16.09 -11.99 3.40
N TYR A 48 16.43 -11.98 2.10
CA TYR A 48 16.23 -13.14 1.24
C TYR A 48 17.27 -14.24 1.46
N CYS A 49 18.56 -13.94 1.36
CA CYS A 49 19.62 -14.97 1.38
C CYS A 49 20.31 -15.14 2.74
N GLY A 50 20.06 -14.25 3.71
CA GLY A 50 20.64 -14.29 5.05
C GLY A 50 22.13 -13.94 5.12
N LYS A 51 22.78 -13.64 3.99
CA LYS A 51 24.18 -13.23 3.94
C LYS A 51 24.34 -11.81 4.47
N GLU A 52 25.44 -11.57 5.17
CA GLU A 52 25.86 -10.22 5.56
C GLU A 52 26.06 -9.36 4.32
N THR A 53 25.61 -8.10 4.39
CA THR A 53 25.74 -7.17 3.28
C THR A 53 25.99 -5.75 3.78
N THR A 54 26.98 -5.09 3.18
CA THR A 54 27.30 -3.69 3.48
C THR A 54 26.52 -2.72 2.57
N SER A 55 25.88 -3.24 1.52
CA SER A 55 25.07 -2.46 0.58
C SER A 55 23.77 -3.17 0.22
N PHE A 56 22.66 -2.44 0.26
CA PHE A 56 21.34 -2.93 -0.13
C PHE A 56 20.94 -2.39 -1.50
N CYS A 57 20.14 -3.16 -2.24
CA CYS A 57 19.59 -2.72 -3.52
C CYS A 57 18.55 -1.63 -3.32
N ASN A 58 18.47 -0.69 -4.25
CA ASN A 58 17.31 0.18 -4.41
C ASN A 58 16.19 -0.59 -5.13
N SER A 59 15.56 -1.52 -4.42
CA SER A 59 14.46 -2.31 -4.98
C SER A 59 13.20 -1.47 -5.07
N HIS A 60 12.53 -1.48 -6.22
CA HIS A 60 11.25 -0.81 -6.42
C HIS A 60 10.09 -1.75 -6.06
N SER A 61 9.08 -1.25 -5.33
CA SER A 61 7.85 -2.01 -5.00
C SER A 61 7.04 -2.40 -6.22
N ILE A 62 7.10 -1.59 -7.28
CA ILE A 62 6.40 -1.80 -8.55
C ILE A 62 7.46 -2.03 -9.64
N PRO A 63 7.23 -2.92 -10.61
CA PRO A 63 8.14 -3.09 -11.73
C PRO A 63 8.48 -1.76 -12.41
N ALA A 64 9.77 -1.55 -12.69
CA ALA A 64 10.24 -0.28 -13.24
C ALA A 64 9.60 0.08 -14.59
N PHE A 65 9.20 -0.93 -15.37
CA PHE A 65 8.50 -0.68 -16.64
C PHE A 65 7.13 -0.04 -16.42
N CYS A 66 6.38 -0.43 -15.38
CA CYS A 66 5.07 0.16 -15.04
C CYS A 66 5.22 1.65 -14.75
N LEU A 67 6.20 2.00 -13.92
CA LEU A 67 6.47 3.40 -13.56
C LEU A 67 6.87 4.24 -14.77
N ARG A 68 7.69 3.68 -15.68
CA ARG A 68 8.06 4.37 -16.93
C ARG A 68 6.87 4.62 -17.85
N ASN A 69 5.92 3.69 -17.89
CA ASN A 69 4.77 3.75 -18.82
C ASN A 69 3.73 4.83 -18.45
N ILE A 70 3.78 5.33 -17.20
CA ILE A 70 2.91 6.41 -16.70
C ILE A 70 3.69 7.68 -16.33
N ALA A 71 5.00 7.72 -16.54
CA ALA A 71 5.83 8.87 -16.18
C ALA A 71 5.84 9.95 -17.27
N THR A 72 5.77 11.20 -16.84
CA THR A 72 5.95 12.37 -17.71
C THR A 72 7.32 12.98 -17.40
N ASN A 73 8.21 13.05 -18.38
CA ASN A 73 9.59 13.54 -18.21
C ASN A 73 10.39 12.83 -17.10
N GLY A 74 10.12 11.54 -16.87
CA GLY A 74 10.79 10.75 -15.83
C GLY A 74 10.27 10.99 -14.41
N GLU A 75 9.12 11.66 -14.26
CA GLU A 75 8.50 11.98 -12.98
C GLU A 75 7.05 11.52 -12.92
N LEU A 76 6.59 11.31 -11.69
CA LEU A 76 5.27 10.82 -11.31
C LEU A 76 4.70 11.66 -10.17
N LEU A 77 3.39 11.62 -10.03
CA LEU A 77 2.71 12.05 -8.81
C LEU A 77 2.64 10.90 -7.81
N HIS A 78 2.72 11.24 -6.54
CA HIS A 78 2.55 10.38 -5.38
C HIS A 78 1.25 10.74 -4.66
N SER A 79 0.70 9.82 -3.87
CA SER A 79 -0.49 10.00 -2.99
C SER A 79 -0.52 11.32 -2.22
N ASN A 80 0.65 11.86 -1.84
CA ASN A 80 0.73 13.17 -1.19
C ASN A 80 0.17 14.33 -2.04
N LYS A 81 -0.06 14.14 -3.34
CA LYS A 81 -0.78 15.10 -4.18
C LYS A 81 -2.23 15.30 -3.74
N LEU A 82 -2.84 14.25 -3.18
CA LEU A 82 -4.22 14.24 -2.67
C LEU A 82 -4.25 14.56 -1.17
N VAL A 83 -3.37 13.95 -0.39
CA VAL A 83 -3.26 14.19 1.06
C VAL A 83 -2.83 15.63 1.37
N ASN A 84 -1.95 16.19 0.54
CA ASN A 84 -1.41 17.54 0.64
C ASN A 84 -0.68 17.82 1.97
N PHE A 85 0.10 16.86 2.47
CA PHE A 85 0.92 17.09 3.66
C PHE A 85 2.12 18.01 3.31
N PRO A 86 2.24 19.21 3.92
CA PRO A 86 3.18 20.24 3.45
C PRO A 86 4.66 19.85 3.51
N LEU A 87 5.01 18.92 4.41
CA LEU A 87 6.39 18.53 4.68
C LEU A 87 6.87 17.39 3.78
N MET A 88 6.02 16.88 2.90
CA MET A 88 6.34 15.81 1.95
C MET A 88 6.21 16.28 0.51
N ASP A 89 7.11 15.79 -0.36
CA ASP A 89 6.99 16.05 -1.79
C ASP A 89 5.93 15.11 -2.40
N PHE A 90 5.11 15.65 -3.29
CA PHE A 90 4.13 14.89 -4.06
C PHE A 90 4.64 14.50 -5.46
N GLU A 91 5.76 15.04 -5.92
CA GLU A 91 6.41 14.60 -7.16
C GLU A 91 7.58 13.66 -6.83
N LYS A 92 7.71 12.58 -7.61
CA LYS A 92 8.77 11.59 -7.46
C LYS A 92 9.34 11.23 -8.82
N GLY A 93 10.66 11.30 -8.95
CA GLY A 93 11.36 10.72 -10.10
C GLY A 93 11.26 9.20 -10.08
N ILE A 94 11.20 8.57 -11.26
CA ILE A 94 11.05 7.11 -11.40
C ILE A 94 12.09 6.32 -10.59
N ASN A 95 13.34 6.80 -10.53
CA ASN A 95 14.44 6.17 -9.80
C ASN A 95 14.38 6.38 -8.28
N LYS A 96 13.33 7.02 -7.77
CA LYS A 96 13.08 7.23 -6.33
C LYS A 96 11.71 6.72 -5.88
N ALA A 97 10.83 6.37 -6.82
CA ALA A 97 9.47 5.92 -6.55
C ALA A 97 9.45 4.50 -5.98
N GLY A 98 8.77 4.31 -4.84
CA GLY A 98 8.50 2.98 -4.29
C GLY A 98 9.72 2.22 -3.77
N ILE A 99 10.85 2.89 -3.51
CA ILE A 99 12.10 2.21 -3.13
C ILE A 99 12.04 1.65 -1.71
N PHE A 100 12.63 0.47 -1.54
CA PHE A 100 12.98 -0.14 -0.26
C PHE A 100 14.35 -0.83 -0.33
N GLN A 101 15.03 -0.98 0.82
CA GLN A 101 16.44 -1.38 0.90
C GLN A 101 16.66 -2.53 1.89
N VAL A 102 16.01 -3.68 1.68
CA VAL A 102 16.10 -4.83 2.61
C VAL A 102 16.70 -6.11 2.01
N ILE A 103 17.05 -6.10 0.71
CA ILE A 103 17.70 -7.22 0.01
C ILE A 103 18.95 -6.76 -0.74
N CYS A 104 19.90 -7.68 -0.95
CA CYS A 104 21.10 -7.39 -1.72
C CYS A 104 20.81 -7.38 -3.24
N ARG A 105 21.67 -6.68 -3.99
CA ARG A 105 21.54 -6.53 -5.46
C ARG A 105 21.53 -7.86 -6.20
N GLU A 106 22.30 -8.84 -5.73
CA GLU A 106 22.33 -10.17 -6.35
C GLU A 106 20.96 -10.87 -6.26
N CYS A 107 20.30 -10.80 -5.10
CA CYS A 107 18.98 -11.41 -4.93
C CYS A 107 17.93 -10.68 -5.78
N ASP A 108 17.88 -9.35 -5.66
CA ASP A 108 16.92 -8.51 -6.39
C ASP A 108 16.97 -8.76 -7.92
N SER A 109 18.18 -8.88 -8.48
CA SER A 109 18.38 -9.13 -9.91
C SER A 109 17.87 -10.48 -10.43
N LYS A 110 17.53 -11.43 -9.53
CA LYS A 110 17.19 -12.82 -9.89
C LYS A 110 15.76 -13.20 -9.48
N ILE A 111 15.33 -12.83 -8.28
CA ILE A 111 14.15 -13.44 -7.64
C ILE A 111 12.81 -12.90 -8.13
N PHE A 112 12.82 -11.83 -8.94
CA PHE A 112 11.63 -11.16 -9.47
C PHE A 112 11.54 -11.18 -11.00
N GLN A 113 12.48 -11.86 -11.66
CA GLN A 113 12.64 -11.77 -13.13
C GLN A 113 11.41 -12.17 -13.92
N GLU A 114 10.61 -13.11 -13.42
CA GLU A 114 9.47 -13.61 -14.19
C GLU A 114 8.31 -12.62 -14.20
N TYR A 115 7.98 -12.04 -13.05
CA TYR A 115 6.89 -11.06 -13.02
C TYR A 115 7.33 -9.66 -13.47
N GLU A 116 8.64 -9.35 -13.44
CA GLU A 116 9.17 -8.08 -13.94
C GLU A 116 9.46 -8.08 -15.45
N GLU A 117 9.27 -9.20 -16.14
CA GLU A 117 9.36 -9.32 -17.59
C GLU A 117 8.00 -8.96 -18.23
N PRO A 118 7.89 -7.81 -18.94
CA PRO A 118 6.62 -7.35 -19.49
C PRO A 118 5.95 -8.35 -20.44
N ASN A 119 6.74 -9.11 -21.20
CA ASN A 119 6.21 -10.06 -22.19
C ASN A 119 5.50 -11.27 -21.53
N ASN A 120 5.77 -11.56 -20.25
CA ASN A 120 5.10 -12.64 -19.55
C ASN A 120 3.60 -12.38 -19.31
N TYR A 121 3.15 -11.12 -19.41
CA TYR A 121 1.74 -10.75 -19.34
C TYR A 121 0.98 -10.88 -20.69
N GLU A 122 1.62 -11.41 -21.73
CA GLU A 122 0.93 -11.87 -22.94
C GLU A 122 0.16 -13.17 -22.69
N ASN A 123 0.66 -13.99 -21.76
CA ASN A 123 0.06 -15.26 -21.37
C ASN A 123 -0.68 -15.15 -20.03
N GLU A 124 -1.24 -16.26 -19.58
CA GLU A 124 -1.82 -16.37 -18.24
C GLU A 124 -0.73 -16.23 -17.16
N VAL A 125 -1.05 -15.52 -16.08
CA VAL A 125 -0.14 -15.31 -14.96
C VAL A 125 0.21 -16.64 -14.28
N THR A 126 1.51 -16.90 -14.10
CA THR A 126 1.97 -18.15 -13.48
C THR A 126 1.88 -18.07 -11.95
N SER A 127 1.80 -19.22 -11.28
CA SER A 127 1.87 -19.28 -9.81
C SER A 127 3.19 -18.72 -9.26
N GLN A 128 4.28 -18.82 -10.03
CA GLN A 128 5.56 -18.22 -9.69
C GLN A 128 5.51 -16.70 -9.74
N MET A 129 4.91 -16.08 -10.77
CA MET A 129 4.70 -14.63 -10.83
C MET A 129 3.90 -14.13 -9.62
N VAL A 130 2.79 -14.80 -9.29
CA VAL A 130 1.95 -14.44 -8.13
C VAL A 130 2.75 -14.50 -6.82
N ALA A 131 3.55 -15.55 -6.63
CA ALA A 131 4.41 -15.68 -5.46
C ALA A 131 5.52 -14.61 -5.41
N GLN A 132 6.12 -14.24 -6.55
CA GLN A 132 7.13 -13.18 -6.62
C GLN A 132 6.53 -11.81 -6.26
N ILE A 133 5.32 -11.52 -6.74
CA ILE A 133 4.57 -10.30 -6.41
C ILE A 133 4.27 -10.24 -4.91
N ALA A 134 3.71 -11.33 -4.34
CA ALA A 134 3.44 -11.43 -2.90
C ALA A 134 4.72 -11.21 -2.09
N MET A 135 5.83 -11.86 -2.49
CA MET A 135 7.13 -11.71 -1.85
C MET A 135 7.60 -10.26 -1.86
N LYS A 136 7.44 -9.53 -2.98
CA LYS A 136 7.84 -8.12 -3.06
C LYS A 136 6.97 -7.20 -2.23
N ASN A 137 5.65 -7.45 -2.19
CA ASN A 137 4.72 -6.75 -1.31
C ASN A 137 5.12 -6.91 0.16
N TYR A 138 5.43 -8.14 0.60
CA TYR A 138 5.86 -8.39 1.97
C TYR A 138 7.22 -7.75 2.29
N LEU A 139 8.19 -7.77 1.38
CA LEU A 139 9.48 -7.09 1.60
C LEU A 139 9.30 -5.57 1.75
N LYS A 140 8.43 -4.97 0.95
CA LYS A 140 8.08 -3.54 1.07
C LYS A 140 7.37 -3.26 2.40
N ALA A 141 6.42 -4.09 2.81
CA ALA A 141 5.70 -3.96 4.08
C ALA A 141 6.64 -4.11 5.29
N ILE A 142 7.54 -5.09 5.27
CA ILE A 142 8.61 -5.26 6.28
C ILE A 142 9.49 -4.01 6.33
N SER A 143 9.94 -3.50 5.18
CA SER A 143 10.76 -2.29 5.13
C SER A 143 10.04 -1.06 5.68
N LYS A 144 8.71 -0.94 5.46
CA LYS A 144 7.89 0.14 6.02
C LYS A 144 7.85 0.03 7.55
N ARG A 145 7.46 -1.14 8.09
CA ARG A 145 7.32 -1.35 9.54
C ARG A 145 8.61 -1.19 10.33
N VAL A 146 9.74 -1.72 9.84
CA VAL A 146 11.04 -1.55 10.54
C VAL A 146 11.48 -0.08 10.53
N ASN A 147 11.18 0.68 9.47
CA ASN A 147 11.48 2.10 9.42
C ASN A 147 10.57 2.91 10.36
N GLU A 148 9.26 2.62 10.37
CA GLU A 148 8.30 3.24 11.29
C GLU A 148 8.67 2.99 12.75
N HIS A 149 9.03 1.76 13.11
CA HIS A 149 9.49 1.43 14.46
C HIS A 149 10.67 2.32 14.88
N ALA A 150 11.67 2.47 14.01
CA ALA A 150 12.83 3.32 14.26
C ALA A 150 12.48 4.82 14.32
N ILE A 151 11.44 5.28 13.61
CA ILE A 151 10.92 6.65 13.76
C ILE A 151 10.35 6.83 15.16
N PHE A 152 9.54 5.89 15.64
CA PHE A 152 8.95 5.94 16.99
C PHE A 152 10.01 5.88 18.09
N ASP A 153 11.08 5.08 17.93
CA ASP A 153 12.23 5.07 18.84
C ASP A 153 12.86 6.47 18.98
N ILE A 154 13.13 7.12 17.84
CA ILE A 154 13.72 8.47 17.80
C ILE A 154 12.78 9.51 18.41
N LEU A 155 11.47 9.42 18.15
CA LEU A 155 10.47 10.34 18.71
C LEU A 155 10.35 10.20 20.22
N LYS A 156 10.40 8.96 20.73
CA LYS A 156 10.38 8.63 22.17
C LYS A 156 11.58 9.23 22.91
N GLU A 157 12.77 9.16 22.31
CA GLU A 157 13.98 9.78 22.87
C GLU A 157 13.91 11.31 22.93
N ARG A 158 13.19 11.94 21.99
CA ARG A 158 13.10 13.40 21.87
C ARG A 158 11.94 14.01 22.66
N THR A 159 10.90 13.24 22.95
CA THR A 159 9.62 13.76 23.46
C THR A 159 9.03 12.83 24.53
N SER A 160 9.25 13.18 25.80
CA SER A 160 8.81 12.38 26.96
C SER A 160 7.29 12.25 27.10
N GLU A 161 6.52 13.17 26.51
CA GLU A 161 5.05 13.22 26.63
C GLU A 161 4.32 12.20 25.72
N SER A 162 5.05 11.46 24.88
CA SER A 162 4.45 10.56 23.87
C SER A 162 4.67 9.06 24.12
N ILE A 163 5.31 8.68 25.24
CA ILE A 163 5.81 7.32 25.48
C ILE A 163 4.72 6.25 25.34
N GLU A 164 3.58 6.41 26.02
CA GLU A 164 2.48 5.42 25.99
C GLU A 164 1.92 5.22 24.59
N PHE A 165 1.74 6.31 23.84
CA PHE A 165 1.30 6.26 22.44
C PHE A 165 2.34 5.57 21.55
N THR A 166 3.63 5.92 21.70
CA THR A 166 4.70 5.29 20.92
C THR A 166 4.82 3.79 21.20
N ASP A 167 4.67 3.37 22.46
CA ASP A 167 4.74 1.96 22.87
C ASP A 167 3.56 1.16 22.31
N TYR A 168 2.35 1.73 22.35
CA TYR A 168 1.18 1.13 21.72
C TYR A 168 1.34 0.95 20.21
N MET A 169 1.84 1.98 19.51
CA MET A 169 2.09 1.92 18.08
C MET A 169 3.16 0.88 17.70
N GLN A 170 4.24 0.79 18.48
CA GLN A 170 5.29 -0.20 18.27
C GLN A 170 4.79 -1.63 18.49
N TYR A 171 3.96 -1.86 19.51
CA TYR A 171 3.32 -3.17 19.74
C TYR A 171 2.52 -3.63 18.51
N ILE A 172 1.69 -2.75 17.92
CA ILE A 172 0.94 -3.06 16.70
C ILE A 172 1.90 -3.37 15.54
N GLN A 173 2.95 -2.57 15.36
CA GLN A 173 3.93 -2.75 14.30
C GLN A 173 4.69 -4.07 14.41
N ASP A 174 4.97 -4.55 15.62
CA ASP A 174 5.63 -5.83 15.85
C ASP A 174 4.76 -7.02 15.45
N VAL A 175 3.45 -6.95 15.74
CA VAL A 175 2.48 -7.97 15.32
C VAL A 175 2.42 -8.04 13.79
N ASP A 176 2.24 -6.89 13.14
CA ASP A 176 2.25 -6.75 11.67
C ASP A 176 3.55 -7.26 11.06
N LEU A 177 4.69 -6.86 11.62
CA LEU A 177 6.02 -7.24 11.12
C LEU A 177 6.22 -8.76 11.16
N ASN A 178 5.75 -9.42 12.22
CA ASN A 178 5.81 -10.87 12.32
C ASN A 178 4.93 -11.56 11.27
N GLU A 179 3.72 -11.05 11.01
CA GLU A 179 2.82 -11.56 9.98
C GLU A 179 3.43 -11.39 8.58
N TYR A 180 3.99 -10.21 8.28
CA TYR A 180 4.67 -9.97 7.00
C TYR A 180 5.89 -10.86 6.79
N LYS A 181 6.66 -11.15 7.84
CA LYS A 181 7.80 -12.09 7.77
C LYS A 181 7.33 -13.52 7.44
N GLN A 182 6.21 -13.96 8.02
CA GLN A 182 5.63 -15.27 7.71
C GLN A 182 5.10 -15.34 6.27
N GLY A 183 4.39 -14.31 5.82
CA GLY A 183 3.94 -14.16 4.45
C GLY A 183 5.10 -14.16 3.45
N PHE A 184 6.18 -13.44 3.76
CA PHE A 184 7.41 -13.43 2.98
C PHE A 184 8.03 -14.81 2.84
N GLU A 185 8.21 -15.56 3.94
CA GLU A 185 8.82 -16.90 3.88
C GLU A 185 7.96 -17.90 3.10
N LYS A 186 6.63 -17.81 3.20
CA LYS A 186 5.72 -18.59 2.33
C LYS A 186 5.93 -18.21 0.86
N ALA A 187 5.84 -16.94 0.52
CA ALA A 187 5.98 -16.44 -0.85
C ALA A 187 7.35 -16.80 -1.45
N LYS A 188 8.43 -16.68 -0.67
CA LYS A 188 9.79 -17.10 -1.04
C LYS A 188 9.87 -18.59 -1.34
N ARG A 189 9.25 -19.46 -0.53
CA ARG A 189 9.19 -20.91 -0.79
C ARG A 189 8.45 -21.21 -2.08
N LEU A 190 7.32 -20.54 -2.32
CA LEU A 190 6.49 -20.71 -3.50
C LEU A 190 7.12 -20.12 -4.77
N SER A 191 7.90 -19.05 -4.67
CA SER A 191 8.63 -18.49 -5.83
C SER A 191 9.66 -19.46 -6.43
N LYS A 192 10.06 -20.49 -5.69
CA LYS A 192 11.02 -21.53 -6.13
C LYS A 192 10.36 -22.81 -6.60
N LYS A 193 9.04 -22.95 -6.40
CA LYS A 193 8.30 -24.19 -6.66
C LYS A 193 7.05 -23.83 -7.44
N ASN A 194 6.80 -24.51 -8.56
CA ASN A 194 5.58 -24.28 -9.33
C ASN A 194 4.38 -25.00 -8.70
N TRP A 195 4.10 -24.72 -7.42
CA TRP A 195 2.96 -25.24 -6.69
C TRP A 195 1.74 -24.38 -7.03
N SER A 196 0.91 -24.89 -7.94
CA SER A 196 -0.38 -24.32 -8.25
C SER A 196 -1.29 -24.34 -7.02
N GLU A 197 -2.26 -23.42 -6.96
CA GLU A 197 -3.34 -23.37 -5.97
C GLU A 197 -2.99 -22.83 -4.56
N GLU A 198 -1.77 -22.40 -4.30
CA GLU A 198 -1.39 -21.81 -2.99
C GLU A 198 -1.88 -20.36 -2.80
N TYR A 199 -2.01 -19.63 -3.92
CA TYR A 199 -2.67 -18.34 -3.99
C TYR A 199 -3.88 -18.45 -4.91
N HIS A 200 -5.01 -17.88 -4.48
CA HIS A 200 -6.22 -17.77 -5.28
C HIS A 200 -6.26 -16.43 -6.01
N VAL A 201 -5.87 -16.44 -7.29
CA VAL A 201 -6.10 -15.30 -8.20
C VAL A 201 -7.58 -15.29 -8.57
N PHE A 202 -8.35 -14.42 -7.92
CA PHE A 202 -9.79 -14.35 -8.11
C PHE A 202 -10.20 -13.25 -9.10
N TYR A 203 -9.28 -12.35 -9.43
CA TYR A 203 -9.47 -11.34 -10.47
C TYR A 203 -8.18 -11.14 -11.27
N TYR A 204 -8.31 -11.25 -12.59
CA TYR A 204 -7.27 -10.92 -13.55
C TYR A 204 -7.96 -10.32 -14.77
N GLU A 205 -7.60 -9.09 -15.11
CA GLU A 205 -8.20 -8.34 -16.21
C GLU A 205 -7.10 -7.67 -17.01
N LYS A 206 -7.06 -7.94 -18.32
CA LYS A 206 -6.16 -7.26 -19.25
C LYS A 206 -6.94 -6.20 -20.02
N LEU A 207 -6.70 -4.95 -19.68
CA LEU A 207 -7.31 -3.79 -20.31
C LEU A 207 -6.57 -3.47 -21.61
N ASN A 208 -7.30 -3.19 -22.68
CA ASN A 208 -6.76 -2.83 -24.00
C ASN A 208 -6.32 -1.35 -24.09
N TYR A 209 -6.03 -0.73 -22.96
CA TYR A 209 -5.56 0.65 -22.82
C TYR A 209 -4.62 0.79 -21.63
N VAL A 210 -3.87 1.88 -21.57
CA VAL A 210 -2.93 2.18 -20.48
C VAL A 210 -3.60 3.08 -19.44
N VAL A 211 -3.79 2.57 -18.22
CA VAL A 211 -4.31 3.36 -17.10
C VAL A 211 -3.25 4.32 -16.56
N PRO A 212 -3.64 5.47 -16.00
CA PRO A 212 -2.72 6.50 -15.53
C PRO A 212 -2.14 6.22 -14.14
N ILE A 213 -2.38 5.04 -13.55
CA ILE A 213 -1.94 4.69 -12.20
C ILE A 213 -1.12 3.40 -12.21
N ALA A 214 -0.10 3.33 -11.34
CA ALA A 214 0.65 2.12 -11.08
C ALA A 214 0.61 1.83 -9.59
N PHE A 215 0.26 0.60 -9.22
CA PHE A 215 0.06 0.22 -7.84
C PHE A 215 0.41 -1.25 -7.61
N GLN A 216 1.03 -1.54 -6.46
CA GLN A 216 1.26 -2.91 -6.01
C GLN A 216 1.39 -2.90 -4.49
N SER A 217 0.50 -3.60 -3.78
CA SER A 217 0.61 -3.73 -2.33
C SER A 217 -0.15 -4.95 -1.79
N THR A 218 0.13 -5.25 -0.53
CA THR A 218 -0.77 -6.01 0.35
C THR A 218 -1.64 -5.04 1.15
N LEU A 219 -2.90 -5.39 1.38
CA LEU A 219 -3.91 -4.66 2.14
C LEU A 219 -4.71 -5.63 3.02
N SER A 220 -5.41 -5.13 4.03
CA SER A 220 -6.34 -5.93 4.85
C SER A 220 -7.72 -5.26 4.81
N LEU A 221 -8.63 -5.75 3.97
CA LEU A 221 -9.96 -5.15 3.86
C LEU A 221 -10.72 -5.29 5.18
N VAL A 222 -11.32 -4.20 5.65
CA VAL A 222 -12.12 -4.18 6.88
C VAL A 222 -13.48 -4.84 6.63
N VAL A 223 -14.13 -4.50 5.51
CA VAL A 223 -15.44 -5.03 5.13
C VAL A 223 -15.44 -5.58 3.69
N ASP A 224 -16.42 -6.44 3.40
CA ASP A 224 -16.74 -6.87 2.05
C ASP A 224 -17.83 -5.99 1.39
N LEU A 225 -18.26 -6.39 0.20
CA LEU A 225 -19.27 -5.67 -0.60
C LEU A 225 -20.68 -5.66 0.03
N ASP A 226 -20.95 -6.51 1.03
CA ASP A 226 -22.22 -6.52 1.77
C ASP A 226 -22.07 -5.79 3.13
N GLY A 227 -20.93 -5.13 3.38
CA GLY A 227 -20.62 -4.47 4.66
C GLY A 227 -20.30 -5.44 5.80
N GLN A 228 -20.06 -6.73 5.50
CA GLN A 228 -19.69 -7.71 6.51
C GLN A 228 -18.19 -7.59 6.82
N VAL A 229 -17.83 -7.70 8.10
CA VAL A 229 -16.43 -7.59 8.53
C VAL A 229 -15.61 -8.74 7.96
N VAL A 230 -14.57 -8.39 7.20
CA VAL A 230 -13.54 -9.30 6.71
C VAL A 230 -12.39 -9.33 7.69
N ASN A 231 -11.85 -8.16 8.07
CA ASN A 231 -10.81 -8.03 9.08
C ASN A 231 -11.26 -7.05 10.17
N ASP A 232 -11.29 -7.52 11.41
CA ASP A 232 -11.42 -6.68 12.59
C ASP A 232 -10.03 -6.20 13.03
N ILE A 233 -9.62 -5.07 12.46
CA ILE A 233 -8.30 -4.45 12.69
C ILE A 233 -8.16 -3.83 14.09
N TYR A 234 -9.21 -3.85 14.91
CA TYR A 234 -9.18 -3.39 16.31
C TYR A 234 -9.27 -4.55 17.30
N TYR A 235 -9.23 -5.80 16.81
CA TYR A 235 -9.35 -6.96 17.67
C TYR A 235 -8.04 -7.26 18.39
N GLU A 236 -8.01 -7.05 19.71
CA GLU A 236 -6.77 -7.07 20.51
C GLU A 236 -6.15 -8.45 20.72
N ASN A 237 -6.85 -9.54 20.36
CA ASN A 237 -6.33 -10.88 20.59
C ASN A 237 -5.18 -11.20 19.63
N PRO A 238 -3.94 -11.45 20.10
CA PRO A 238 -2.79 -11.69 19.23
C PRO A 238 -2.89 -13.00 18.42
N LYS A 239 -3.81 -13.90 18.76
CA LYS A 239 -4.12 -15.11 17.98
C LYS A 239 -4.97 -14.84 16.75
N TYR A 240 -5.66 -13.70 16.72
CA TYR A 240 -6.33 -13.23 15.52
C TYR A 240 -5.27 -12.69 14.56
N LYS A 241 -5.31 -13.16 13.33
CA LYS A 241 -4.38 -12.79 12.27
C LYS A 241 -5.14 -12.11 11.18
N LEU A 242 -4.62 -11.02 10.63
CA LEU A 242 -5.28 -10.39 9.49
C LEU A 242 -5.10 -11.30 8.27
N GLU A 243 -6.13 -11.37 7.43
CA GLU A 243 -6.01 -12.04 6.14
C GLU A 243 -5.63 -10.97 5.12
N ASP A 244 -4.44 -11.11 4.54
CA ASP A 244 -3.93 -10.22 3.51
C ASP A 244 -4.66 -10.38 2.16
N PHE A 245 -4.68 -9.28 1.43
CA PHE A 245 -5.26 -9.11 0.11
C PHE A 245 -4.27 -8.36 -0.78
N HIS A 246 -3.92 -8.94 -1.92
CA HIS A 246 -2.95 -8.33 -2.83
C HIS A 246 -3.63 -7.71 -4.04
N ILE A 247 -3.23 -6.48 -4.40
CA ILE A 247 -3.67 -5.79 -5.62
C ILE A 247 -2.44 -5.38 -6.43
N CYS A 248 -2.56 -5.51 -7.75
CA CYS A 248 -1.59 -5.03 -8.73
C CYS A 248 -2.30 -4.30 -9.86
N ILE A 249 -1.86 -3.07 -10.13
CA ILE A 249 -2.17 -2.31 -11.34
C ILE A 249 -0.87 -2.10 -12.10
N PHE A 250 -0.72 -2.80 -13.22
CA PHE A 250 0.47 -2.78 -14.05
C PHE A 250 0.18 -2.18 -15.43
N PRO A 251 0.46 -0.88 -15.61
CA PRO A 251 0.54 -0.26 -16.93
C PRO A 251 1.65 -0.92 -17.77
N LEU A 252 1.28 -1.71 -18.78
CA LEU A 252 2.21 -2.23 -19.76
C LEU A 252 2.42 -1.17 -20.86
N LYS A 253 3.05 -1.57 -21.98
CA LYS A 253 3.35 -0.65 -23.09
C LYS A 253 2.08 -0.07 -23.71
N ASP A 254 1.14 -0.93 -24.08
CA ASP A 254 -0.09 -0.59 -24.82
C ASP A 254 -1.37 -1.10 -24.13
N THR A 255 -1.23 -1.82 -23.01
CA THR A 255 -2.32 -2.43 -22.26
C THR A 255 -2.08 -2.25 -20.76
N SER A 256 -3.05 -2.60 -19.92
CA SER A 256 -2.86 -2.65 -18.47
C SER A 256 -3.31 -3.98 -17.90
N VAL A 257 -2.69 -4.42 -16.82
CA VAL A 257 -3.15 -5.58 -16.05
C VAL A 257 -3.67 -5.10 -14.69
N VAL A 258 -4.88 -5.54 -14.36
CA VAL A 258 -5.46 -5.43 -13.02
C VAL A 258 -5.56 -6.84 -12.46
N MET A 259 -4.91 -7.07 -11.33
CA MET A 259 -4.89 -8.39 -10.70
C MET A 259 -5.12 -8.29 -9.20
N MET A 260 -5.95 -9.19 -8.68
CA MET A 260 -6.15 -9.36 -7.25
C MET A 260 -6.13 -10.82 -6.84
N PHE A 261 -5.49 -11.09 -5.71
CA PHE A 261 -5.35 -12.45 -5.19
C PHE A 261 -5.19 -12.47 -3.67
N VAL A 262 -5.48 -13.63 -3.09
CA VAL A 262 -5.34 -13.91 -1.66
C VAL A 262 -4.62 -15.24 -1.47
N ASP A 263 -4.10 -15.50 -0.29
CA ASP A 263 -3.71 -16.85 0.10
C ASP A 263 -4.92 -17.78 0.01
N SER A 264 -4.78 -18.97 -0.59
CA SER A 264 -5.91 -19.90 -0.73
C SER A 264 -6.47 -20.41 0.61
N THR A 265 -5.68 -20.31 1.69
CA THR A 265 -6.12 -20.63 3.05
C THR A 265 -7.01 -19.55 3.66
N TYR A 266 -7.02 -18.34 3.11
CA TYR A 266 -7.77 -17.19 3.60
C TYR A 266 -9.24 -17.28 3.17
N LYS A 267 -10.12 -17.53 4.14
CA LYS A 267 -11.53 -17.85 3.87
C LYS A 267 -12.44 -16.63 4.01
N ARG A 268 -12.01 -15.55 4.67
CA ARG A 268 -12.86 -14.39 4.97
C ARG A 268 -13.18 -13.56 3.71
N TYR A 269 -12.32 -13.61 2.70
CA TYR A 269 -12.59 -13.00 1.38
C TYR A 269 -13.58 -13.77 0.49
N ARG A 270 -14.07 -14.95 0.90
CA ARG A 270 -14.97 -15.80 0.09
C ARG A 270 -16.22 -15.08 -0.38
N ASN A 271 -16.84 -14.28 0.49
CA ASN A 271 -18.04 -13.55 0.10
C ASN A 271 -17.70 -12.42 -0.87
N PHE A 272 -16.67 -11.62 -0.55
CA PHE A 272 -16.16 -10.55 -1.41
C PHE A 272 -15.95 -11.01 -2.85
N TYR A 273 -15.08 -12.01 -3.10
CA TYR A 273 -14.77 -12.39 -4.48
C TYR A 273 -15.93 -13.11 -5.19
N LYS A 274 -16.85 -13.77 -4.46
CA LYS A 274 -18.07 -14.36 -5.06
C LYS A 274 -19.03 -13.29 -5.56
N LYS A 275 -19.16 -12.17 -4.85
CA LYS A 275 -19.98 -11.03 -5.24
C LYS A 275 -19.30 -10.22 -6.33
N PHE A 276 -18.03 -9.90 -6.15
CA PHE A 276 -17.22 -9.15 -7.10
C PHE A 276 -17.24 -9.75 -8.52
N LYS A 277 -17.11 -11.08 -8.64
CA LYS A 277 -17.16 -11.79 -9.94
C LYS A 277 -18.48 -11.66 -10.69
N LYS A 278 -19.58 -11.26 -10.03
CA LYS A 278 -20.90 -11.10 -10.65
C LYS A 278 -21.15 -9.69 -11.19
N LEU A 279 -20.33 -8.73 -10.79
CA LEU A 279 -20.43 -7.33 -11.21
C LEU A 279 -19.97 -7.16 -12.66
N SER A 280 -20.38 -6.07 -13.30
CA SER A 280 -19.84 -5.66 -14.60
C SER A 280 -18.36 -5.30 -14.50
N GLN A 281 -17.67 -5.25 -15.65
CA GLN A 281 -16.26 -4.83 -15.69
C GLN A 281 -16.09 -3.41 -15.13
N GLU A 282 -16.98 -2.47 -15.47
CA GLU A 282 -16.94 -1.09 -15.00
C GLU A 282 -17.05 -0.99 -13.48
N GLU A 283 -18.00 -1.71 -12.88
CA GLU A 283 -18.18 -1.76 -11.42
C GLU A 283 -16.97 -2.41 -10.72
N ARG A 284 -16.41 -3.49 -11.29
CA ARG A 284 -15.20 -4.11 -10.76
C ARG A 284 -14.04 -3.12 -10.73
N LEU A 285 -13.81 -2.40 -11.83
CA LEU A 285 -12.72 -1.43 -11.93
C LEU A 285 -12.93 -0.25 -10.96
N SER A 286 -14.15 0.26 -10.81
CA SER A 286 -14.42 1.36 -9.87
C SER A 286 -14.26 0.94 -8.41
N ILE A 287 -14.64 -0.29 -8.05
CA ILE A 287 -14.37 -0.85 -6.71
C ILE A 287 -12.86 -1.01 -6.46
N VAL A 288 -12.10 -1.53 -7.44
CA VAL A 288 -10.64 -1.67 -7.29
C VAL A 288 -9.99 -0.31 -7.11
N ASN A 289 -10.38 0.68 -7.92
CA ASN A 289 -9.93 2.06 -7.80
C ASN A 289 -10.24 2.63 -6.40
N TYR A 290 -11.46 2.44 -5.91
CA TYR A 290 -11.89 2.89 -4.59
C TYR A 290 -11.08 2.24 -3.45
N ILE A 291 -10.86 0.92 -3.49
CA ILE A 291 -10.04 0.21 -2.51
C ILE A 291 -8.61 0.78 -2.48
N ILE A 292 -8.01 1.05 -3.64
CA ILE A 292 -6.64 1.58 -3.71
C ILE A 292 -6.55 2.93 -2.98
N PHE A 293 -7.45 3.87 -3.28
CA PHE A 293 -7.42 5.20 -2.64
C PHE A 293 -7.84 5.18 -1.17
N LEU A 294 -8.76 4.31 -0.79
CA LEU A 294 -9.26 4.22 0.58
C LEU A 294 -8.25 3.59 1.55
N TYR A 295 -7.40 2.68 1.06
CA TYR A 295 -6.52 1.88 1.92
C TYR A 295 -5.02 2.18 1.76
N SER A 296 -4.59 2.93 0.75
CA SER A 296 -3.17 3.07 0.42
C SER A 296 -2.65 4.51 0.46
N GLU A 297 -1.47 4.63 1.06
CA GLU A 297 -0.67 5.85 1.11
C GLU A 297 0.49 5.84 0.11
N ASP A 298 0.71 4.76 -0.65
CA ASP A 298 1.85 4.60 -1.58
C ASP A 298 1.32 4.29 -2.99
N ILE A 299 0.74 5.31 -3.62
CA ILE A 299 0.15 5.24 -4.96
C ILE A 299 0.94 6.15 -5.90
N PHE A 300 1.25 5.66 -7.10
CA PHE A 300 1.91 6.44 -8.15
C PHE A 300 0.96 6.65 -9.32
N PHE A 301 0.87 7.88 -9.80
CA PHE A 301 0.00 8.22 -10.92
C PHE A 301 0.59 9.29 -11.83
N SER A 302 0.12 9.31 -13.07
CA SER A 302 0.61 10.15 -14.15
C SER A 302 0.34 11.64 -13.89
N LYS A 303 1.26 12.50 -14.32
CA LYS A 303 1.06 13.95 -14.35
C LYS A 303 0.05 14.37 -15.42
N GLU A 304 -0.32 13.47 -16.34
CA GLU A 304 -1.31 13.71 -17.40
C GLU A 304 -2.76 13.60 -16.90
N ILE A 305 -2.99 13.15 -15.66
CA ILE A 305 -4.33 13.18 -15.08
C ILE A 305 -4.80 14.64 -14.98
N PRO A 306 -6.00 14.98 -15.51
CA PRO A 306 -6.53 16.33 -15.44
C PRO A 306 -6.63 16.87 -14.00
N SER A 307 -6.33 18.15 -13.82
CA SER A 307 -6.29 18.76 -12.49
C SER A 307 -7.64 18.76 -11.78
N ASP A 308 -8.74 18.88 -12.51
CA ASP A 308 -10.11 18.81 -11.98
C ASP A 308 -10.43 17.43 -11.38
N ILE A 309 -9.87 16.36 -11.95
CA ILE A 309 -9.99 15.00 -11.40
C ILE A 309 -9.19 14.89 -10.09
N LEU A 310 -7.97 15.42 -10.04
CA LEU A 310 -7.14 15.42 -8.83
C LEU A 310 -7.66 16.38 -7.74
N GLN A 311 -8.51 17.34 -8.10
CA GLN A 311 -9.17 18.27 -7.18
C GLN A 311 -10.57 17.79 -6.76
N ASN A 312 -11.00 16.61 -7.22
CA ASN A 312 -12.27 16.04 -6.79
C ASN A 312 -12.27 15.81 -5.27
N LYS A 313 -13.27 16.39 -4.58
CA LYS A 313 -13.35 16.38 -3.12
C LYS A 313 -13.49 14.98 -2.55
N ASP A 314 -14.35 14.15 -3.14
CA ASP A 314 -14.57 12.78 -2.68
C ASP A 314 -13.30 11.93 -2.81
N LEU A 315 -12.54 12.10 -3.91
CA LEU A 315 -11.24 11.44 -4.10
C LEU A 315 -10.23 11.86 -3.03
N ILE A 316 -10.14 13.15 -2.75
CA ILE A 316 -9.26 13.69 -1.71
C ILE A 316 -9.66 13.15 -0.33
N ASP A 317 -10.95 13.19 0.00
CA ASP A 317 -11.46 12.75 1.30
C ASP A 317 -11.24 11.25 1.52
N VAL A 318 -11.42 10.43 0.49
CA VAL A 318 -11.12 8.98 0.53
C VAL A 318 -9.63 8.74 0.69
N SER A 319 -8.79 9.49 -0.02
CA SER A 319 -7.32 9.35 0.05
C SER A 319 -6.72 9.82 1.37
N LYS A 320 -7.50 10.51 2.20
CA LYS A 320 -7.11 10.98 3.54
C LYS A 320 -7.58 10.05 4.65
N GLN A 321 -8.28 8.96 4.36
CA GLN A 321 -8.75 8.06 5.41
C GLN A 321 -7.59 7.34 6.09
N SER A 322 -7.71 7.14 7.40
CA SER A 322 -6.79 6.31 8.18
C SER A 322 -7.56 5.35 9.07
N ALA A 323 -6.95 4.19 9.31
CA ALA A 323 -7.43 3.18 10.24
C ALA A 323 -7.21 3.54 11.71
N MET A 324 -6.52 4.64 12.00
CA MET A 324 -6.20 5.02 13.37
C MET A 324 -7.42 5.65 14.05
N ALA A 325 -8.02 4.89 14.96
CA ALA A 325 -9.13 5.33 15.81
C ALA A 325 -8.60 5.88 17.14
N ILE A 326 -9.10 7.04 17.55
CA ILE A 326 -8.96 7.57 18.90
C ILE A 326 -10.29 7.35 19.60
N SER A 327 -10.25 6.60 20.71
CA SER A 327 -11.42 6.42 21.57
C SER A 327 -11.16 6.95 22.96
N ILE A 328 -12.09 7.75 23.47
CA ILE A 328 -12.16 8.18 24.88
C ILE A 328 -12.90 7.13 25.72
N ASP A 329 -13.62 6.20 25.08
CA ASP A 329 -14.45 5.17 25.73
C ASP A 329 -13.94 3.75 25.39
N PRO A 330 -13.47 2.97 26.39
CA PRO A 330 -12.97 1.61 26.18
C PRO A 330 -14.07 0.60 25.78
N PHE A 331 -15.36 0.97 25.86
CA PHE A 331 -16.47 0.08 25.51
C PHE A 331 -17.03 0.32 24.10
N THR A 332 -16.62 1.38 23.41
CA THR A 332 -17.10 1.63 22.04
C THR A 332 -16.30 0.79 21.05
N LYS A 333 -17.02 0.03 20.21
CA LYS A 333 -16.41 -0.84 19.20
C LYS A 333 -16.02 -0.03 17.96
N ALA A 334 -14.73 0.31 17.84
CA ALA A 334 -14.17 1.01 16.68
C ALA A 334 -14.54 0.33 15.34
N ILE A 335 -14.66 -1.00 15.34
CA ILE A 335 -15.06 -1.76 14.16
C ILE A 335 -16.43 -1.36 13.60
N GLU A 336 -17.42 -1.00 14.44
CA GLU A 336 -18.75 -0.63 13.93
C GLU A 336 -18.71 0.70 13.18
N LYS A 337 -18.00 1.72 13.68
CA LYS A 337 -17.79 2.97 12.94
C LYS A 337 -16.90 2.79 11.72
N ALA A 338 -15.91 1.89 11.80
CA ALA A 338 -15.03 1.59 10.68
C ALA A 338 -15.80 1.00 9.49
N LYS A 339 -16.87 0.23 9.71
CA LYS A 339 -17.72 -0.30 8.62
C LYS A 339 -18.28 0.81 7.74
N ASP A 340 -18.67 1.94 8.32
CA ASP A 340 -19.19 3.09 7.55
C ASP A 340 -18.09 3.80 6.77
N ILE A 341 -16.88 3.93 7.33
CA ILE A 341 -15.73 4.55 6.67
C ILE A 341 -15.27 3.69 5.50
N TYR A 342 -15.18 2.37 5.72
CA TYR A 342 -14.68 1.42 4.76
C TYR A 342 -15.76 0.83 3.84
N ASP A 343 -16.97 1.40 3.84
CA ASP A 343 -18.07 0.97 3.00
C ASP A 343 -17.72 1.11 1.50
N LEU A 344 -17.62 -0.06 0.84
CA LEU A 344 -17.26 -0.17 -0.57
C LEU A 344 -18.40 0.22 -1.51
N SER A 345 -19.64 0.40 -1.02
CA SER A 345 -20.78 0.86 -1.83
C SER A 345 -20.59 2.29 -2.38
N LYS A 346 -19.70 3.06 -1.73
CA LYS A 346 -19.34 4.45 -2.08
C LYS A 346 -18.38 4.56 -3.27
N HIS A 347 -18.01 3.43 -3.90
CA HIS A 347 -17.03 3.40 -4.97
C HIS A 347 -17.33 4.32 -6.17
N ASN A 348 -18.60 4.62 -6.43
CA ASN A 348 -19.02 5.50 -7.53
C ASN A 348 -18.91 6.99 -7.20
N ASN A 349 -18.54 7.37 -5.96
CA ASN A 349 -18.42 8.77 -5.56
C ASN A 349 -17.10 9.39 -6.04
N ILE A 350 -16.09 8.57 -6.35
CA ILE A 350 -14.78 9.06 -6.82
C ILE A 350 -14.59 8.77 -8.32
N PRO A 351 -13.77 9.56 -9.03
CA PRO A 351 -13.38 9.25 -10.40
C PRO A 351 -12.71 7.88 -10.51
N ASN A 352 -13.16 7.06 -11.47
CA ASN A 352 -12.58 5.75 -11.75
C ASN A 352 -11.37 5.87 -12.68
N LEU A 353 -10.16 6.02 -12.12
CA LEU A 353 -8.93 6.15 -12.90
C LEU A 353 -8.54 4.85 -13.61
N LEU A 354 -9.19 3.72 -13.31
CA LEU A 354 -9.00 2.47 -14.04
C LEU A 354 -9.89 2.35 -15.27
N SER A 355 -10.84 3.27 -15.49
CA SER A 355 -11.72 3.26 -16.66
C SER A 355 -11.05 3.78 -17.93
N GLU A 356 -11.55 3.36 -19.08
CA GLU A 356 -11.04 3.79 -20.39
C GLU A 356 -11.11 5.32 -20.58
N LYS A 357 -12.09 5.98 -19.94
CA LYS A 357 -12.25 7.44 -19.96
C LYS A 357 -10.99 8.19 -19.52
N HIS A 358 -10.20 7.60 -18.63
CA HIS A 358 -9.00 8.21 -18.05
C HIS A 358 -7.70 7.59 -18.58
N LYS A 359 -7.76 6.84 -19.68
CA LYS A 359 -6.57 6.23 -20.28
C LYS A 359 -5.53 7.27 -20.72
N LEU A 360 -4.27 6.87 -20.68
CA LEU A 360 -3.16 7.61 -21.28
C LEU A 360 -3.09 7.35 -22.80
N ARG A 361 -3.36 6.12 -23.23
CA ARG A 361 -3.35 5.68 -24.63
C ARG A 361 -4.14 4.39 -24.80
#